data_AF-A0A7J7JQM1-F1
#
_entry.id   AF-A0A7J7JQM1-F1
#
_cell.length_a   1.000
_cell.length_b   1.000
_cell.length_c   1.000
_cell.angle_alpha   90.00
_cell.angle_beta   90.00
_cell.angle_gamma   90.00
#
_symmetry.space_group_name_H-M   'P 1'
#
loop_
_entity.id
_entity.type
_entity.pdbx_description
1 polymer ?
#
loop_
_entity_poly.entity_id
_entity_poly.type
_entity_poly.pdbx_seq_one_letter_code
_entity_poly.pdbx_strand_id
1 'polypeptide(L)'
;MKIQNKNGNTPLRCALVKRKIETVKFILNCLPAADMRKVISIPDNHGTTVLSHVAECGPMDVLKLCVDIIPPEELYSHVLVTDNDGDTVIHCAACGNQSEAAVYLIDKLTENQIGEIFEIQNNKGYTPFEYAKRRR
;
A
#
# COMPACT_ATOMS: atom_id res chain seq x y z
N MET A 1 11.62 -3.74 21.25
CA MET A 1 11.00 -2.38 21.28
C MET A 1 9.74 -2.44 20.42
N LYS A 2 8.57 -2.16 20.98
CA LYS A 2 7.30 -2.22 20.23
C LYS A 2 7.17 -0.92 19.42
N ILE A 3 7.32 -1.00 18.10
CA ILE A 3 7.31 0.18 17.19
C ILE A 3 5.90 0.58 16.73
N GLN A 4 4.87 -0.10 17.23
CA GLN A 4 3.47 0.17 16.94
C GLN A 4 2.73 0.68 18.18
N ASN A 5 1.80 1.61 17.98
CA ASN A 5 0.89 2.07 19.03
C ASN A 5 -0.26 1.07 19.28
N LYS A 6 -1.25 1.45 20.10
CA LYS A 6 -2.42 0.59 20.42
C LYS A 6 -3.27 0.20 19.20
N ASN A 7 -3.19 0.96 18.12
CA ASN A 7 -3.91 0.73 16.87
C ASN A 7 -3.08 -0.05 15.83
N GLY A 8 -1.88 -0.52 16.21
CA GLY A 8 -0.97 -1.16 15.25
C GLY A 8 -0.22 -0.15 14.37
N ASN A 9 -0.37 1.15 14.58
CA ASN A 9 0.26 2.14 13.72
C ASN A 9 1.72 2.38 14.09
N THR A 10 2.60 2.33 13.09
CA THR A 10 3.98 2.83 13.18
C THR A 10 4.00 4.38 13.18
N PRO A 11 5.13 5.02 13.55
CA PRO A 11 5.26 6.48 13.43
C PRO A 11 5.01 7.00 12.01
N LEU A 12 5.49 6.29 10.98
CA LEU A 12 5.25 6.60 9.57
C LEU A 12 3.75 6.58 9.25
N ARG A 13 3.05 5.53 9.69
CA ARG A 13 1.60 5.40 9.53
C ARG A 13 0.82 6.52 10.21
N CYS A 14 1.23 6.91 11.41
CA CYS A 14 0.61 8.03 12.12
C CYS A 14 0.78 9.36 11.37
N ALA A 15 1.92 9.57 10.69
CA ALA A 15 2.14 10.76 9.87
C ALA A 15 1.27 10.73 8.60
N LEU A 16 1.11 9.57 7.96
CA LEU A 16 0.24 9.35 6.81
C LEU A 16 -1.24 9.63 7.13
N VAL A 17 -1.78 9.01 8.18
CA VAL A 17 -3.17 9.19 8.63
C VAL A 17 -3.45 10.66 8.97
N LYS A 18 -2.47 11.36 9.55
CA LYS A 18 -2.57 12.80 9.85
C LYS A 18 -2.25 13.71 8.67
N ARG A 19 -2.00 13.14 7.47
CA ARG A 19 -1.64 13.84 6.23
C ARG A 19 -0.45 14.80 6.39
N LYS A 20 0.49 14.48 7.28
CA LYS A 20 1.71 15.28 7.52
C LYS A 20 2.80 14.90 6.53
N ILE A 21 2.65 15.30 5.28
CA ILE A 21 3.50 14.82 4.16
C ILE A 21 4.99 15.15 4.36
N GLU A 22 5.32 16.34 4.87
CA GLU A 22 6.72 16.68 5.16
C GLU A 22 7.32 15.79 6.26
N THR A 23 6.52 15.41 7.26
CA THR A 23 6.94 14.45 8.28
C THR A 23 7.11 13.05 7.69
N VAL A 24 6.25 12.65 6.75
CA VAL A 24 6.38 11.37 6.04
C VAL A 24 7.70 11.34 5.26
N LYS A 25 7.97 12.35 4.43
CA LYS A 25 9.22 12.47 3.67
C LYS A 25 10.45 12.47 4.57
N PHE A 26 10.40 13.21 5.67
CA PHE A 26 11.47 13.23 6.67
C PHE A 26 11.73 11.83 7.25
N ILE A 27 10.68 11.12 7.67
CA ILE A 27 10.82 9.75 8.21
C ILE A 27 11.40 8.81 7.15
N LEU A 28 10.90 8.89 5.90
CA LEU A 28 11.38 8.06 4.78
C LEU A 28 12.86 8.28 4.47
N ASN A 29 13.35 9.52 4.60
CA ASN A 29 14.74 9.88 4.29
C ASN A 29 15.72 9.68 5.46
N CYS A 30 15.25 9.60 6.70
CA CYS A 30 16.12 9.52 7.89
C CYS A 30 16.45 8.10 8.35
N LEU A 31 15.75 7.08 7.85
CA LEU A 31 15.94 5.69 8.28
C LEU A 31 16.77 4.90 7.24
N PRO A 32 17.65 3.99 7.70
CA PRO A 32 18.31 3.05 6.80
C PRO A 32 17.30 2.25 5.98
N ALA A 33 17.62 1.94 4.72
CA ALA A 33 16.72 1.24 3.81
C ALA A 33 16.17 -0.10 4.39
N ALA A 34 17.01 -0.85 5.10
CA ALA A 34 16.61 -2.11 5.75
C ALA A 34 15.55 -1.90 6.85
N ASP A 35 15.70 -0.86 7.67
CA ASP A 35 14.72 -0.51 8.71
C ASP A 35 13.43 0.01 8.08
N MET A 36 13.56 0.81 7.01
CA MET A 36 12.41 1.34 6.29
C MET A 36 11.57 0.23 5.67
N ARG A 37 12.21 -0.75 5.02
CA ARG A 37 11.55 -1.92 4.46
C ARG A 37 10.71 -2.66 5.50
N LYS A 38 11.27 -2.86 6.70
CA LYS A 38 10.52 -3.46 7.82
C LYS A 38 9.33 -2.59 8.24
N VAL A 39 9.51 -1.27 8.31
CA VAL A 39 8.45 -0.34 8.74
C VAL A 39 7.28 -0.30 7.76
N ILE A 40 7.53 -0.34 6.44
CA ILE A 40 6.46 -0.29 5.42
C ILE A 40 5.68 -1.61 5.30
N SER A 41 6.31 -2.75 5.66
CA SER A 41 5.67 -4.08 5.66
C SER A 41 4.78 -4.34 6.87
N ILE A 42 4.88 -3.55 7.95
CA ILE A 42 4.12 -3.81 9.17
C ILE A 42 2.66 -3.36 8.96
N PRO A 43 1.69 -4.28 9.02
CA PRO A 43 0.28 -3.91 8.96
C PRO A 43 -0.18 -3.29 10.27
N ASP A 44 -1.18 -2.41 10.19
CA ASP A 44 -1.93 -1.97 11.36
C ASP A 44 -2.92 -3.04 11.85
N ASN A 45 -3.74 -2.72 12.86
CA ASN A 45 -4.72 -3.66 13.39
C ASN A 45 -5.84 -4.05 12.39
N HIS A 46 -5.95 -3.33 11.27
CA HIS A 46 -6.88 -3.63 10.18
C HIS A 46 -6.23 -4.47 9.08
N GLY A 47 -4.98 -4.90 9.25
CA GLY A 47 -4.22 -5.59 8.19
C GLY A 47 -3.67 -4.62 7.14
N THR A 48 -3.94 -3.33 7.23
CA THR A 48 -3.58 -2.36 6.21
C THR A 48 -2.10 -1.99 6.33
N THR A 49 -1.35 -2.16 5.24
CA THR A 49 0.06 -1.78 5.11
C THR A 49 0.25 -0.32 4.75
N VAL A 50 1.48 0.20 4.84
CA VAL A 50 1.79 1.56 4.36
C VAL A 50 1.48 1.70 2.87
N LEU A 51 1.85 0.69 2.06
CA LEU A 51 1.65 0.72 0.61
C LEU A 51 0.17 0.80 0.23
N SER A 52 -0.69 -0.01 0.84
CA SER A 52 -2.16 0.00 0.57
C SER A 52 -2.81 1.34 0.89
N HIS A 53 -2.48 1.98 2.02
CA HIS A 53 -3.04 3.28 2.38
C HIS A 53 -2.54 4.42 1.51
N VAL A 54 -1.26 4.39 1.14
CA VAL A 54 -0.73 5.39 0.21
C VAL A 54 -1.35 5.21 -1.18
N ALA A 55 -1.59 3.97 -1.60
CA ALA A 55 -2.30 3.68 -2.84
C ALA A 55 -3.79 4.09 -2.79
N GLU A 56 -4.43 4.04 -1.62
CA GLU A 56 -5.84 4.45 -1.43
C GLU A 56 -6.01 5.97 -1.40
N CYS A 57 -5.20 6.70 -0.62
CA CYS A 57 -5.44 8.13 -0.41
C CYS A 57 -4.17 8.96 -0.23
N GLY A 58 -3.01 8.38 -0.51
CA GLY A 58 -1.73 9.04 -0.38
C GLY A 58 -1.36 9.91 -1.59
N PRO A 59 -0.46 10.88 -1.41
CA PRO A 59 0.16 11.58 -2.52
C PRO A 59 1.04 10.66 -3.39
N MET A 60 1.05 10.90 -4.70
CA MET A 60 1.84 10.09 -5.66
C MET A 60 3.35 10.16 -5.42
N ASP A 61 3.89 11.26 -4.91
CA ASP A 61 5.30 11.37 -4.55
C ASP A 61 5.66 10.46 -3.37
N VAL A 62 4.78 10.34 -2.38
CA VAL A 62 4.93 9.39 -1.27
C VAL A 62 4.82 7.95 -1.77
N LEU A 63 3.90 7.65 -2.69
CA LEU A 63 3.76 6.31 -3.28
C LEU A 63 5.06 5.88 -3.97
N LYS A 64 5.60 6.75 -4.82
CA LYS A 64 6.85 6.51 -5.54
C LYS A 64 8.00 6.25 -4.59
N LEU A 65 8.15 7.07 -3.54
CA LEU A 65 9.16 6.83 -2.51
C LEU A 65 8.99 5.47 -1.82
N CYS A 66 7.76 5.08 -1.45
CA CYS A 66 7.51 3.78 -0.84
C CYS A 66 7.86 2.62 -1.77
N VAL A 67 7.56 2.74 -3.07
CA VAL A 67 7.92 1.72 -4.08
C VAL A 67 9.43 1.66 -4.31
N ASP A 68 10.11 2.80 -4.37
CA ASP A 68 11.58 2.87 -4.57
C ASP A 68 12.38 2.26 -3.40
N ILE A 69 11.79 2.17 -2.21
CA ILE A 69 12.39 1.49 -1.06
C ILE A 69 12.28 -0.05 -1.19
N ILE A 70 11.26 -0.54 -1.89
CA ILE A 70 11.00 -1.98 -2.03
C ILE A 70 11.84 -2.50 -3.19
N PRO A 71 12.67 -3.55 -3.00
CA PRO A 71 13.35 -4.20 -4.10
C PRO A 71 12.34 -4.66 -5.18
N PRO A 72 12.60 -4.42 -6.48
CA PRO A 72 11.66 -4.75 -7.54
C PRO A 72 11.14 -6.20 -7.50
N GLU A 73 12.01 -7.15 -7.15
CA GLU A 73 11.71 -8.57 -7.01
C GLU A 73 10.74 -8.90 -5.86
N GLU A 74 10.55 -7.98 -4.93
CA GLU A 74 9.68 -8.15 -3.76
C GLU A 74 8.38 -7.35 -3.87
N LEU A 75 8.31 -6.36 -4.77
CA LEU A 75 7.15 -5.48 -4.91
C LEU A 75 5.85 -6.27 -5.06
N TYR A 76 5.87 -7.35 -5.83
CA TYR A 76 4.70 -8.21 -6.01
C TYR A 76 4.16 -8.76 -4.69
N SER A 77 5.05 -9.28 -3.82
CA SER A 77 4.65 -9.81 -2.52
C SER A 77 4.03 -8.74 -1.61
N HIS A 78 4.49 -7.49 -1.72
CA HIS A 78 3.91 -6.36 -0.99
C HIS A 78 2.55 -5.92 -1.54
N VAL A 79 2.35 -6.02 -2.86
CA VAL A 79 1.07 -5.72 -3.52
C VAL A 79 0.00 -6.76 -3.18
N LEU A 80 0.40 -8.02 -3.00
CA LEU A 80 -0.47 -9.13 -2.63
C LEU A 80 -0.92 -9.13 -1.16
N VAL A 81 -0.30 -8.33 -0.28
CA VAL A 81 -0.72 -8.27 1.12
C VAL A 81 -2.16 -7.75 1.18
N THR A 82 -3.03 -8.52 1.82
CA THR A 82 -4.42 -8.17 2.03
C THR A 82 -4.66 -7.61 3.42
N ASP A 83 -5.61 -6.69 3.51
CA ASP A 83 -6.15 -6.25 4.78
C ASP A 83 -7.22 -7.23 5.33
N ASN A 84 -7.87 -6.87 6.43
CA ASN A 84 -8.89 -7.70 7.06
C ASN A 84 -10.15 -7.90 6.20
N ASP A 85 -10.39 -7.05 5.20
CA ASP A 85 -11.48 -7.20 4.23
C ASP A 85 -11.06 -8.05 3.01
N GLY A 86 -9.81 -8.52 2.97
CA GLY A 86 -9.24 -9.24 1.84
C GLY A 86 -8.83 -8.32 0.69
N ASP A 87 -8.82 -7.00 0.90
CA ASP A 87 -8.46 -6.03 -0.13
C ASP A 87 -6.93 -5.99 -0.30
N THR A 88 -6.46 -6.29 -1.52
CA THR A 88 -5.06 -6.07 -1.92
C THR A 88 -4.77 -4.57 -2.13
N VAL A 89 -3.51 -4.20 -2.31
CA VAL A 89 -3.13 -2.81 -2.60
C VAL A 89 -3.90 -2.23 -3.80
N ILE A 90 -4.18 -3.04 -4.83
CA ILE A 90 -4.91 -2.59 -6.03
C ILE A 90 -6.41 -2.43 -5.74
N HIS A 91 -7.01 -3.25 -4.86
CA HIS A 91 -8.36 -3.00 -4.36
C HIS A 91 -8.44 -1.66 -3.62
N CYS A 92 -7.47 -1.37 -2.76
CA CYS A 92 -7.40 -0.09 -2.04
C CYS A 92 -7.26 1.11 -3.00
N ALA A 93 -6.41 1.01 -4.02
CA ALA A 93 -6.28 2.06 -5.04
C ALA A 93 -7.60 2.30 -5.81
N ALA A 94 -8.31 1.22 -6.15
CA ALA A 94 -9.64 1.29 -6.75
C ALA A 94 -10.67 1.94 -5.79
N CYS A 95 -10.65 1.58 -4.51
CA CYS A 95 -11.50 2.15 -3.45
C CYS A 95 -11.35 3.67 -3.37
N GLY A 96 -10.11 4.14 -3.39
CA GLY A 96 -9.76 5.55 -3.29
C GLY A 96 -9.87 6.35 -4.58
N ASN A 97 -10.33 5.72 -5.67
CA ASN A 97 -10.35 6.29 -7.02
C ASN A 97 -8.97 6.83 -7.47
N GLN A 98 -7.88 6.18 -7.04
CA GLN A 98 -6.50 6.54 -7.34
C GLN A 98 -6.03 5.79 -8.60
N SER A 99 -6.62 6.11 -9.76
CA SER A 99 -6.26 5.44 -11.01
C SER A 99 -4.79 5.59 -11.37
N GLU A 100 -4.17 6.74 -11.08
CA GLU A 100 -2.74 6.97 -11.31
C GLU A 100 -1.87 6.05 -10.43
N ALA A 101 -2.24 5.86 -9.15
CA ALA A 101 -1.53 4.96 -8.25
C ALA A 101 -1.64 3.50 -8.70
N ALA A 102 -2.83 3.07 -9.11
CA ALA A 102 -3.07 1.72 -9.61
C ALA A 102 -2.22 1.44 -10.86
N VAL A 103 -2.26 2.34 -11.85
CA VAL A 103 -1.46 2.22 -13.09
C VAL A 103 0.03 2.19 -12.77
N TYR A 104 0.51 3.11 -11.92
CA TYR A 104 1.92 3.15 -11.55
C TYR A 104 2.41 1.84 -10.90
N LEU A 105 1.60 1.21 -10.03
CA LEU A 105 1.94 -0.08 -9.42
C LEU A 105 1.92 -1.21 -10.43
N ILE A 106 0.92 -1.25 -11.33
CA ILE A 106 0.78 -2.26 -12.38
C ILE A 106 1.96 -2.18 -13.35
N ASP A 107 2.41 -0.99 -13.75
CA ASP A 107 3.53 -0.78 -14.66
C ASP A 107 4.88 -1.31 -14.12
N LYS A 108 4.94 -1.65 -12.83
CA LYS A 108 6.13 -2.23 -12.18
C LYS A 108 6.07 -3.75 -12.09
N LEU A 109 4.97 -4.38 -12.50
CA LEU A 109 4.75 -5.82 -12.40
C LEU A 109 4.83 -6.49 -13.77
N THR A 110 5.06 -7.80 -13.77
CA THR A 110 5.05 -8.62 -14.99
C THR A 110 3.61 -8.98 -15.40
N GLU A 111 3.40 -9.30 -16.68
CA GLU A 111 2.06 -9.68 -17.19
C GLU A 111 1.41 -10.82 -16.38
N ASN A 112 2.20 -11.82 -15.98
CA ASN A 112 1.70 -12.94 -15.16
C ASN A 112 1.22 -12.45 -13.78
N GLN A 113 2.00 -11.58 -13.13
CA GLN A 113 1.64 -10.99 -11.83
C GLN A 113 0.38 -10.12 -11.92
N ILE A 114 0.25 -9.37 -13.01
CA ILE A 114 -0.92 -8.54 -13.28
C ILE A 114 -2.17 -9.42 -13.46
N GLY A 115 -2.04 -10.50 -14.24
CA GLY A 115 -3.11 -11.48 -14.43
C GLY A 115 -3.58 -12.08 -13.10
N GLU A 116 -2.65 -12.53 -12.27
CA GLU A 116 -2.97 -13.06 -10.93
C GLU A 116 -3.70 -12.04 -10.05
N ILE A 117 -3.20 -10.79 -9.97
CA ILE A 117 -3.80 -9.75 -9.12
C ILE A 117 -5.25 -9.45 -9.51
N PHE A 118 -5.57 -9.43 -10.80
CA PHE A 118 -6.92 -9.11 -11.26
C PHE A 118 -7.93 -10.24 -11.04
N GLU A 119 -7.47 -11.45 -10.74
CA GLU A 119 -8.33 -12.58 -10.38
C GLU A 119 -8.54 -12.71 -8.87
N ILE A 120 -7.75 -12.02 -8.04
CA ILE A 120 -7.90 -12.07 -6.59
C ILE A 120 -9.21 -11.38 -6.19
N GLN A 121 -10.06 -12.12 -5.49
CA GLN A 121 -11.28 -11.59 -4.89
C GLN A 121 -11.05 -11.26 -3.41
N ASN A 122 -11.56 -10.10 -2.99
CA ASN A 122 -11.66 -9.77 -1.57
C ASN A 122 -12.73 -10.64 -0.85
N ASN A 123 -12.92 -10.44 0.45
CA ASN A 123 -13.88 -11.22 1.25
C ASN A 123 -15.35 -11.04 0.82
N LYS A 124 -15.63 -10.06 -0.04
CA LYS A 124 -16.97 -9.80 -0.63
C LYS A 124 -17.12 -10.42 -2.02
N GLY A 125 -16.11 -11.14 -2.51
CA GLY A 125 -16.12 -11.79 -3.81
C GLY A 125 -15.84 -10.85 -4.98
N TYR A 126 -15.30 -9.65 -4.72
CA TYR A 126 -15.00 -8.67 -5.78
C TYR A 126 -13.53 -8.67 -6.13
N THR A 127 -13.23 -8.66 -7.44
CA THR A 127 -11.89 -8.34 -7.95
C THR A 127 -11.60 -6.83 -7.86
N PRO A 128 -10.34 -6.37 -8.01
CA PRO A 128 -10.06 -4.94 -7.98
C PRO A 128 -10.85 -4.14 -9.03
N PHE A 129 -11.07 -4.73 -10.21
CA PHE A 129 -11.80 -4.12 -11.31
C PHE A 129 -13.31 -4.01 -11.02
N GLU A 130 -13.91 -5.06 -10.46
CA GLU A 130 -15.31 -5.04 -10.04
C GLU A 130 -15.52 -4.04 -8.89
N TYR A 131 -14.56 -3.96 -7.98
CA TYR A 131 -14.60 -3.03 -6.86
C TYR A 131 -14.57 -1.57 -7.33
N ALA A 132 -13.72 -1.24 -8.33
CA ALA A 132 -13.65 0.09 -8.93
C ALA A 132 -14.99 0.53 -9.57
N LYS A 133 -15.69 -0.39 -10.24
CA LYS A 133 -16.97 -0.09 -10.91
C LYS A 133 -18.08 0.28 -9.93
N ARG A 134 -18.07 -0.26 -8.71
CA ARG A 134 -19.10 0.01 -7.70
C ARG A 134 -19.00 1.40 -7.05
N ARG A 135 -17.85 2.06 -7.18
CA ARG A 135 -17.56 3.35 -6.53
C ARG A 135 -17.72 4.56 -7.46
N ARG A 136 -18.11 4.34 -8.73
CA ARG A 136 -18.48 5.37 -9.72
C ARG A 136 -19.99 5.54 -9.80
#